data_AF-A0A1B2HQK8-F1
#
_entry.id   AF-A0A1B2HQK8-F1
#
_cell.length_a   1.000
_cell.length_b   1.000
_cell.length_c   1.000
_cell.angle_alpha   90.00
_cell.angle_beta   90.00
_cell.angle_gamma   90.00
#
_symmetry.space_group_name_H-M   'P 1'
#
loop_
_entity.id
_entity.type
_entity.pdbx_description
1 polymer ?
#
loop_
_entity_poly.entity_id
_entity_poly.type
_entity_poly.pdbx_seq_one_letter_code
_entity_poly.pdbx_strand_id
1 'polypeptide(L)'
;MRLAALVLALLATLLVPTPAQAAPANDRGPLLPPEIARNLHHSPQNTIYAETAVDYPTELRKLVQVLDAAQDDAAVHAGMIMLYYGHGDAQFVPAVQAYPEILRALRRFVVRHLDFFGTDRAYLTHNATRELGRFLRHSTLVPATRPLLVDLASRGDVVGRLAPMWVGVAEMVDWYDKANCRRYGTCDFKTKIDRRVLTVRHTCSATLRIRAQQMSATQLRQTCASLAGQDAVFHRAVNDPGPVTGDQNTSLEVVVFNTGDDYRTYAGVLFDIDTNNGGMYLEGDPAANQARFIAHEADWLPAFAIWNLNHEYTHYLDGRFDMYGDFAENMRTPTVWWIEGFAEYLSYSYRNEVYDDAIAEAKKQTYALSALFDTTYDHDTKRVYNWGYLAVRYLVERHPGDVAAVLADYRTGDWAGARDHLTRTIGTRYDSDWYAWLSSL
;
A
#
# COMPACT_ATOMS: atom_id res chain seq x y z
N MET A 1 -32.33 -29.16 0.84
CA MET A 1 -30.98 -29.16 1.47
C MET A 1 -29.85 -29.22 0.42
N ARG A 2 -29.92 -28.41 -0.64
CA ARG A 2 -28.85 -28.21 -1.64
C ARG A 2 -29.06 -26.83 -2.26
N LEU A 3 -28.69 -25.77 -1.55
CA LEU A 3 -28.68 -24.40 -2.09
C LEU A 3 -27.91 -23.39 -1.20
N ALA A 4 -27.26 -23.82 -0.12
CA ALA A 4 -26.51 -22.93 0.78
C ALA A 4 -24.97 -23.01 0.63
N ALA A 5 -24.45 -23.81 -0.31
CA ALA A 5 -23.01 -24.05 -0.46
C ALA A 5 -22.35 -23.30 -1.64
N LEU A 6 -23.10 -22.44 -2.36
CA LEU A 6 -22.61 -21.75 -3.57
C LEU A 6 -22.37 -20.25 -3.39
N VAL A 7 -22.58 -19.70 -2.20
CA VAL A 7 -22.46 -18.24 -1.93
C VAL A 7 -21.18 -17.88 -1.16
N LEU A 8 -20.48 -18.85 -0.55
CA LEU A 8 -19.20 -18.58 0.13
C LEU A 8 -17.95 -18.70 -0.75
N ALA A 9 -18.06 -19.22 -1.98
CA ALA A 9 -16.91 -19.43 -2.87
C ALA A 9 -16.64 -18.24 -3.83
N LEU A 10 -17.42 -17.16 -3.76
CA LEU A 10 -17.28 -15.98 -4.63
C LEU A 10 -16.76 -14.72 -3.92
N LEU A 11 -16.43 -14.81 -2.63
CA LEU A 11 -16.01 -13.66 -1.81
C LEU A 11 -14.53 -13.68 -1.38
N ALA A 12 -13.78 -14.74 -1.72
CA ALA A 12 -12.36 -14.87 -1.36
C ALA A 12 -11.38 -14.45 -2.47
N THR A 13 -11.84 -14.16 -3.69
CA THR A 13 -10.97 -13.86 -4.85
C THR A 13 -10.66 -12.36 -5.07
N LEU A 14 -10.86 -11.50 -4.06
CA LEU A 14 -10.79 -10.03 -4.23
C LEU A 14 -9.86 -9.29 -3.26
N LEU A 15 -8.93 -9.98 -2.59
CA LEU A 15 -8.01 -9.33 -1.66
C LEU A 15 -6.61 -9.96 -1.76
N VAL A 16 -5.87 -9.59 -2.81
CA VAL A 16 -4.41 -9.75 -2.84
C VAL A 16 -3.83 -8.34 -2.99
N PRO A 17 -2.94 -7.88 -2.08
CA PRO A 17 -2.36 -6.54 -2.16
C PRO A 17 -1.50 -6.41 -3.41
N THR A 18 -1.53 -5.23 -4.04
CA THR A 18 -0.51 -4.84 -5.02
C THR A 18 0.78 -4.47 -4.28
N PRO A 19 1.96 -4.92 -4.75
CA PRO A 19 3.23 -4.53 -4.14
C PRO A 19 3.48 -3.04 -4.37
N ALA A 20 3.73 -2.32 -3.27
CA ALA A 20 4.05 -0.90 -3.31
C ALA A 20 5.53 -0.71 -3.63
N GLN A 21 5.82 -0.10 -4.79
CA GLN A 21 7.12 0.47 -5.06
C GLN A 21 7.27 1.77 -4.26
N ALA A 22 8.38 1.94 -3.54
CA ALA A 22 8.82 3.25 -3.08
C ALA A 22 8.94 4.17 -4.31
N ALA A 23 8.09 5.19 -4.39
CA ALA A 23 8.04 6.07 -5.54
C ALA A 23 9.34 6.90 -5.63
N PRO A 24 10.02 6.98 -6.79
CA PRO A 24 11.11 7.93 -6.97
C PRO A 24 10.56 9.36 -6.89
N ALA A 25 11.34 10.27 -6.31
CA ALA A 25 11.04 11.69 -6.25
C ALA A 25 10.84 12.26 -7.67
N ASN A 26 9.57 12.41 -8.07
CA ASN A 26 9.17 13.09 -9.30
C ASN A 26 8.43 14.37 -8.89
N ASP A 27 8.53 15.45 -9.69
CA ASP A 27 7.82 16.74 -9.52
C ASP A 27 6.26 16.63 -9.66
N ARG A 28 5.73 15.43 -9.48
CA ARG A 28 4.31 15.07 -9.48
C ARG A 28 3.94 14.79 -8.02
N GLY A 29 3.28 15.75 -7.38
CA GLY A 29 2.76 15.54 -6.01
C GLY A 29 1.79 14.36 -5.95
N PRO A 30 1.41 13.91 -4.74
CA PRO A 30 0.95 12.56 -4.49
C PRO A 30 -0.20 12.15 -5.43
N LEU A 31 -0.05 10.94 -5.96
CA LEU A 31 -0.91 10.27 -6.93
C LEU A 31 -2.39 10.47 -6.59
N LEU A 32 -3.26 10.62 -7.60
CA LEU A 32 -4.66 10.22 -7.42
C LEU A 32 -4.64 8.77 -6.89
N PRO A 33 -5.42 8.42 -5.86
CA PRO A 33 -5.56 7.01 -5.49
C PRO A 33 -5.99 6.25 -6.74
N PRO A 34 -5.27 5.20 -7.18
CA PRO A 34 -5.76 4.30 -8.20
C PRO A 34 -7.05 3.66 -7.68
N GLU A 35 -8.05 3.55 -8.55
CA GLU A 35 -9.23 2.74 -8.26
C GLU A 35 -8.80 1.35 -7.81
N ILE A 36 -9.25 0.97 -6.62
CA ILE A 36 -10.00 -0.26 -6.36
C ILE A 36 -9.69 -1.35 -7.39
N ALA A 37 -8.86 -2.33 -7.00
CA ALA A 37 -8.54 -3.54 -7.74
C ALA A 37 -9.76 -4.49 -7.97
N ARG A 38 -10.88 -3.99 -8.51
CA ARG A 38 -12.05 -4.80 -8.89
C ARG A 38 -12.39 -4.83 -10.38
N ASN A 39 -11.70 -4.11 -11.26
CA ASN A 39 -12.04 -4.13 -12.69
C ASN A 39 -10.86 -4.30 -13.67
N LEU A 40 -9.75 -4.93 -13.25
CA LEU A 40 -8.66 -5.34 -14.17
C LEU A 40 -8.97 -6.64 -14.94
N HIS A 41 -10.19 -6.81 -15.43
CA HIS A 41 -10.49 -7.79 -16.48
C HIS A 41 -11.16 -7.23 -17.72
N HIS A 42 -11.38 -5.93 -17.79
CA HIS A 42 -11.49 -5.23 -19.06
C HIS A 42 -10.64 -3.98 -18.91
N SER A 43 -9.57 -3.83 -19.71
CA SER A 43 -9.16 -2.48 -20.07
C SER A 43 -10.41 -1.85 -20.68
N PRO A 44 -11.03 -0.81 -20.07
CA PRO A 44 -11.70 0.13 -20.93
C PRO A 44 -10.57 0.64 -21.81
N GLN A 45 -10.66 0.44 -23.12
CA GLN A 45 -9.92 1.30 -24.02
C GLN A 45 -10.42 2.72 -23.70
N ASN A 46 -9.77 3.40 -22.74
CA ASN A 46 -10.10 4.75 -22.35
C ASN A 46 -9.56 5.65 -23.46
N THR A 47 -10.39 5.87 -24.46
CA THR A 47 -10.16 6.72 -25.64
C THR A 47 -9.99 8.21 -25.30
N ILE A 48 -9.62 8.58 -24.07
CA ILE A 48 -9.29 9.95 -23.67
C ILE A 48 -7.78 10.20 -23.71
N TYR A 49 -6.94 9.15 -23.69
CA TYR A 49 -5.47 9.29 -23.69
C TYR A 49 -4.78 8.58 -24.85
N ALA A 50 -5.42 8.58 -26.03
CA ALA A 50 -4.77 8.20 -27.28
C ALA A 50 -4.29 9.48 -28.01
N GLU A 51 -2.98 9.73 -27.96
CA GLU A 51 -2.12 10.42 -28.96
C GLU A 51 -2.57 11.77 -29.58
N THR A 52 -3.63 12.42 -29.08
CA THR A 52 -4.14 13.70 -29.58
C THR A 52 -4.05 14.77 -28.50
N ALA A 53 -3.70 16.01 -28.91
CA ALA A 53 -3.69 17.16 -28.02
C ALA A 53 -5.09 17.38 -27.43
N VAL A 54 -5.20 17.36 -26.10
CA VAL A 54 -6.46 17.57 -25.40
C VAL A 54 -6.93 19.01 -25.60
N ASP A 55 -8.15 19.22 -26.12
CA ASP A 55 -8.79 20.54 -26.15
C ASP A 55 -9.27 20.92 -24.75
N TYR A 56 -8.33 21.36 -23.89
CA TYR A 56 -8.61 21.73 -22.51
C TYR A 56 -9.74 22.76 -22.37
N PRO A 57 -9.83 23.84 -23.18
CA PRO A 57 -10.98 24.75 -23.12
C PRO A 57 -12.34 24.04 -23.21
N THR A 58 -12.48 23.08 -24.13
CA THR A 58 -13.72 22.32 -24.29
C THR A 58 -13.93 21.31 -23.17
N GLU A 59 -12.89 20.56 -22.80
CA GLU A 59 -12.98 19.54 -21.76
C GLU A 59 -13.22 20.13 -20.36
N LEU A 60 -12.65 21.30 -20.04
CA LEU A 60 -12.93 22.01 -18.78
C LEU A 60 -14.40 22.47 -18.70
N ARG A 61 -15.00 22.95 -19.80
CA ARG A 61 -16.42 23.32 -19.84
C ARG A 61 -17.32 22.11 -19.63
N LYS A 62 -17.01 20.98 -20.29
CA LYS A 62 -17.73 19.72 -20.09
C LYS A 62 -17.62 19.25 -18.64
N LEU A 63 -16.42 19.31 -18.05
CA LEU A 63 -16.21 18.91 -16.66
C LEU A 63 -17.01 19.79 -15.69
N VAL A 64 -17.10 21.11 -15.90
CA VAL A 64 -17.97 21.98 -15.08
C VAL A 64 -19.43 21.51 -15.15
N GLN A 65 -19.95 21.17 -16.33
CA GLN A 65 -21.32 20.67 -16.49
C GLN A 65 -21.52 19.34 -15.75
N VAL A 66 -20.55 18.42 -15.86
CA VAL A 66 -20.56 17.12 -15.15
C VAL A 66 -20.57 17.33 -13.63
N LEU A 67 -19.71 18.22 -13.11
CA LEU A 67 -19.63 18.55 -11.68
C LEU A 67 -20.87 19.28 -11.17
N ASP A 68 -21.53 20.08 -12.00
CA ASP A 68 -22.74 20.79 -11.61
C ASP A 68 -23.99 19.89 -11.61
N ALA A 69 -24.03 18.87 -12.47
CA ALA A 69 -25.11 17.88 -12.53
C ALA A 69 -24.92 16.72 -11.52
N ALA A 70 -23.68 16.21 -11.40
CA ALA A 70 -23.24 15.16 -10.47
C ALA A 70 -24.04 13.84 -10.52
N GLN A 71 -24.49 13.45 -11.71
CA GLN A 71 -25.27 12.22 -11.93
C GLN A 71 -24.43 11.01 -12.39
N ASP A 72 -23.20 11.24 -12.85
CA ASP A 72 -22.33 10.21 -13.46
C ASP A 72 -20.97 10.17 -12.76
N ASP A 73 -20.77 9.14 -11.93
CA ASP A 73 -19.56 8.93 -11.14
C ASP A 73 -18.33 8.69 -12.03
N ALA A 74 -18.50 7.94 -13.12
CA ALA A 74 -17.41 7.64 -14.04
C ALA A 74 -16.94 8.91 -14.77
N ALA A 75 -17.89 9.77 -15.18
CA ALA A 75 -17.55 11.05 -15.80
C ALA A 75 -16.83 12.00 -14.83
N VAL A 76 -17.26 12.07 -13.56
CA VAL A 76 -16.57 12.86 -12.54
C VAL A 76 -15.15 12.32 -12.32
N HIS A 77 -15.00 11.00 -12.20
CA HIS A 77 -13.71 10.36 -12.00
C HIS A 77 -12.74 10.61 -13.17
N ALA A 78 -13.20 10.40 -14.41
CA ALA A 78 -12.42 10.70 -15.61
C ALA A 78 -11.98 12.16 -15.67
N GLY A 79 -12.85 13.08 -15.23
CA GLY A 79 -12.53 14.49 -15.06
C GLY A 79 -11.37 14.73 -14.09
N MET A 80 -11.34 14.04 -12.94
CA MET A 80 -10.24 14.18 -11.97
C MET A 80 -8.92 13.67 -12.56
N ILE A 81 -8.94 12.57 -13.32
CA ILE A 81 -7.77 12.06 -14.04
C ILE A 81 -7.25 13.11 -15.04
N MET A 82 -8.15 13.75 -15.79
CA MET A 82 -7.81 14.84 -16.72
C MET A 82 -7.16 16.04 -16.05
N LEU A 83 -7.66 16.47 -14.90
CA LEU A 83 -7.03 17.53 -14.12
C LEU A 83 -5.63 17.12 -13.66
N TYR A 84 -5.49 15.91 -13.11
CA TYR A 84 -4.23 15.41 -12.56
C TYR A 84 -3.11 15.38 -13.60
N TYR A 85 -3.35 14.76 -14.76
CA TYR A 85 -2.36 14.70 -15.83
C TYR A 85 -2.18 16.05 -16.54
N GLY A 86 -3.24 16.87 -16.59
CA GLY A 86 -3.21 18.18 -17.22
C GLY A 86 -2.12 19.10 -16.68
N HIS A 87 -1.77 19.01 -15.39
CA HIS A 87 -0.69 19.83 -14.82
C HIS A 87 0.69 19.60 -15.47
N GLY A 88 0.90 18.49 -16.18
CA GLY A 88 2.12 18.22 -16.94
C GLY A 88 2.12 18.77 -18.38
N ASP A 89 0.97 19.25 -18.86
CA ASP A 89 0.82 19.79 -20.21
C ASP A 89 0.92 21.33 -20.21
N ALA A 90 1.67 21.87 -21.18
CA ALA A 90 1.91 23.31 -21.29
C ALA A 90 0.64 24.14 -21.61
N GLN A 91 -0.38 23.53 -22.22
CA GLN A 91 -1.63 24.20 -22.61
C GLN A 91 -2.67 24.24 -21.48
N PHE A 92 -2.54 23.37 -20.47
CA PHE A 92 -3.56 23.20 -19.44
C PHE A 92 -3.71 24.43 -18.54
N VAL A 93 -2.61 24.92 -17.97
CA VAL A 93 -2.66 26.06 -17.04
C VAL A 93 -3.20 27.33 -17.71
N PRO A 94 -2.77 27.71 -18.93
CA PRO A 94 -3.40 28.78 -19.69
C PRO A 94 -4.90 28.59 -19.90
N ALA A 95 -5.36 27.36 -20.20
CA ALA A 95 -6.77 27.07 -20.39
C ALA A 95 -7.57 27.27 -19.09
N VAL A 96 -7.04 26.84 -17.93
CA VAL A 96 -7.66 27.06 -16.62
C VAL A 96 -7.66 28.55 -16.24
N GLN A 97 -6.61 29.31 -16.57
CA GLN A 97 -6.58 30.76 -16.36
C GLN A 97 -7.64 31.49 -17.18
N ALA A 98 -7.86 31.05 -18.43
CA ALA A 98 -8.92 31.58 -19.29
C ALA A 98 -10.32 31.17 -18.83
N TYR A 99 -10.44 30.05 -18.12
CA TYR A 99 -11.70 29.52 -17.60
C TYR A 99 -11.60 29.09 -16.13
N PRO A 100 -11.46 30.06 -15.19
CA PRO A 100 -11.25 29.76 -13.76
C PRO A 100 -12.47 29.17 -13.06
N GLU A 101 -13.59 29.03 -13.79
CA GLU A 101 -14.83 28.48 -13.25
C GLU A 101 -14.69 27.02 -12.81
N ILE A 102 -13.76 26.26 -13.40
CA ILE A 102 -13.44 24.90 -12.96
C ILE A 102 -13.06 24.84 -11.46
N LEU A 103 -12.32 25.83 -10.95
CA LEU A 103 -11.93 25.87 -9.53
C LEU A 103 -13.16 25.99 -8.63
N ARG A 104 -14.12 26.85 -9.01
CA ARG A 104 -15.37 27.03 -8.27
C ARG A 104 -16.27 25.82 -8.40
N ALA A 105 -16.33 25.19 -9.57
CA ALA A 105 -17.11 23.98 -9.80
C ALA A 105 -16.63 22.82 -8.93
N LEU A 106 -15.31 22.59 -8.82
CA LEU A 106 -14.74 21.60 -7.91
C LEU A 106 -15.16 21.85 -6.46
N ARG A 107 -15.01 23.08 -5.97
CA ARG A 107 -15.44 23.43 -4.61
C ARG A 107 -16.95 23.23 -4.43
N ARG A 108 -17.78 23.65 -5.40
CA ARG A 108 -19.24 23.48 -5.33
C ARG A 108 -19.63 22.01 -5.33
N PHE A 109 -18.95 21.18 -6.11
CA PHE A 109 -19.17 19.73 -6.12
C PHE A 109 -18.89 19.14 -4.73
N VAL A 110 -17.71 19.41 -4.16
CA VAL A 110 -17.36 18.93 -2.81
C VAL A 110 -18.40 19.36 -1.77
N VAL A 111 -18.82 20.63 -1.78
CA VAL A 111 -19.77 21.15 -0.78
C VAL A 111 -21.19 20.64 -0.99
N ARG A 112 -21.63 20.37 -2.23
CA ARG A 112 -22.95 19.78 -2.50
C ARG A 112 -23.01 18.30 -2.12
N HIS A 113 -21.89 17.61 -2.18
CA HIS A 113 -21.79 16.16 -1.98
C HIS A 113 -21.04 15.79 -0.70
N LEU A 114 -21.13 16.62 0.35
CA LEU A 114 -20.54 16.29 1.64
C LEU A 114 -21.11 14.98 2.19
N ASP A 115 -22.31 14.56 1.79
CA ASP A 115 -22.93 13.28 2.12
C ASP A 115 -22.20 12.05 1.52
N PHE A 116 -21.37 12.22 0.48
CA PHE A 116 -20.61 11.10 -0.08
C PHE A 116 -19.52 10.59 0.86
N PHE A 117 -19.01 11.45 1.76
CA PHE A 117 -18.05 11.01 2.77
C PHE A 117 -18.69 10.01 3.74
N GLY A 118 -18.01 8.88 3.93
CA GLY A 118 -18.52 7.72 4.68
C GLY A 118 -19.34 6.74 3.82
N THR A 119 -19.23 6.82 2.50
CA THR A 119 -19.86 5.90 1.53
C THR A 119 -18.85 5.50 0.46
N ASP A 120 -19.20 4.51 -0.36
CA ASP A 120 -18.40 4.09 -1.53
C ASP A 120 -18.14 5.22 -2.55
N ARG A 121 -18.86 6.35 -2.46
CA ARG A 121 -18.68 7.53 -3.34
C ARG A 121 -17.72 8.58 -2.76
N ALA A 122 -17.14 8.36 -1.57
CA ALA A 122 -16.25 9.32 -0.90
C ALA A 122 -15.02 9.71 -1.75
N TYR A 123 -14.54 8.79 -2.60
CA TYR A 123 -13.40 9.05 -3.48
C TYR A 123 -13.65 10.22 -4.46
N LEU A 124 -14.89 10.44 -4.89
CA LEU A 124 -15.22 11.50 -5.84
C LEU A 124 -14.97 12.88 -5.22
N THR A 125 -15.48 13.11 -4.02
CA THR A 125 -15.30 14.39 -3.31
C THR A 125 -13.91 14.54 -2.72
N HIS A 126 -13.27 13.44 -2.29
CA HIS A 126 -11.87 13.44 -1.90
C HIS A 126 -10.95 13.84 -3.05
N ASN A 127 -11.10 13.22 -4.24
CA ASN A 127 -10.30 13.54 -5.41
C ASN A 127 -10.56 14.98 -5.88
N ALA A 128 -11.81 15.43 -5.92
CA ALA A 128 -12.12 16.82 -6.27
C ALA A 128 -11.50 17.84 -5.28
N THR A 129 -11.41 17.48 -3.98
CA THR A 129 -10.72 18.29 -2.97
C THR A 129 -9.23 18.39 -3.26
N ARG A 130 -8.58 17.26 -3.54
CA ARG A 130 -7.14 17.21 -3.85
C ARG A 130 -6.80 17.91 -5.15
N GLU A 131 -7.59 17.72 -6.21
CA GLU A 131 -7.37 18.38 -7.49
C GLU A 131 -7.60 19.89 -7.42
N LEU A 132 -8.58 20.37 -6.64
CA LEU A 132 -8.67 21.80 -6.32
C LEU A 132 -7.40 22.29 -5.62
N GLY A 133 -6.89 21.52 -4.66
CA GLY A 133 -5.66 21.79 -3.94
C GLY A 133 -4.42 21.83 -4.83
N ARG A 134 -4.34 20.97 -5.83
CA ARG A 134 -3.19 20.83 -6.75
C ARG A 134 -2.93 22.10 -7.57
N PHE A 135 -3.95 22.92 -7.80
CA PHE A 135 -3.78 24.24 -8.43
C PHE A 135 -2.96 25.24 -7.61
N LEU A 136 -2.71 24.99 -6.31
CA LEU A 136 -1.77 25.80 -5.51
C LEU A 136 -0.34 25.77 -6.04
N ARG A 137 0.03 24.73 -6.82
CA ARG A 137 1.37 24.67 -7.45
C ARG A 137 1.60 25.77 -8.48
N HIS A 138 0.54 26.42 -8.96
CA HIS A 138 0.57 27.42 -10.02
C HIS A 138 0.33 28.81 -9.43
N SER A 139 1.40 29.60 -9.28
CA SER A 139 1.38 30.91 -8.61
C SER A 139 0.31 31.88 -9.13
N THR A 140 -0.05 31.79 -10.42
CA THR A 140 -1.08 32.60 -11.06
C THR A 140 -2.50 32.21 -10.70
N LEU A 141 -2.74 30.96 -10.29
CA LEU A 141 -4.06 30.44 -9.90
C LEU A 141 -4.28 30.47 -8.38
N VAL A 142 -3.19 30.52 -7.60
CA VAL A 142 -3.20 30.61 -6.15
C VAL A 142 -4.23 31.63 -5.61
N PRO A 143 -4.33 32.90 -6.08
CA PRO A 143 -5.32 33.84 -5.55
C PRO A 143 -6.77 33.38 -5.67
N ALA A 144 -7.10 32.61 -6.70
CA ALA A 144 -8.44 32.04 -6.90
C ALA A 144 -8.64 30.74 -6.09
N THR A 145 -7.59 29.95 -5.91
CA THR A 145 -7.65 28.64 -5.23
C THR A 145 -7.66 28.76 -3.71
N ARG A 146 -6.85 29.65 -3.11
CA ARG A 146 -6.72 29.72 -1.63
C ARG A 146 -8.05 29.90 -0.90
N PRO A 147 -8.92 30.86 -1.26
CA PRO A 147 -10.16 31.09 -0.51
C PRO A 147 -11.10 29.88 -0.53
N LEU A 148 -11.10 29.13 -1.64
CA LEU A 148 -11.93 27.93 -1.80
C LEU A 148 -11.47 26.81 -0.86
N LEU A 149 -10.16 26.59 -0.74
CA LEU A 149 -9.59 25.60 0.17
C LEU A 149 -9.71 26.01 1.65
N VAL A 150 -9.62 27.31 1.97
CA VAL A 150 -9.90 27.80 3.33
C VAL A 150 -11.35 27.50 3.71
N ASP A 151 -12.30 27.74 2.79
CA ASP A 151 -13.70 27.37 3.01
C ASP A 151 -13.88 25.85 3.21
N LEU A 152 -13.25 24.99 2.40
CA LEU A 152 -13.29 23.54 2.60
C LEU A 152 -12.69 23.13 3.95
N ALA A 153 -11.50 23.63 4.31
CA ALA A 153 -10.87 23.33 5.59
C ALA A 153 -11.73 23.75 6.78
N SER A 154 -12.47 24.85 6.68
CA SER A 154 -13.33 25.36 7.77
C SER A 154 -14.57 24.49 8.05
N ARG A 155 -14.93 23.57 7.14
CA ARG A 155 -16.12 22.71 7.23
C ARG A 155 -15.85 21.37 7.91
N GLY A 156 -14.59 20.97 8.01
CA GLY A 156 -14.18 19.68 8.53
C GLY A 156 -13.15 19.80 9.65
N ASP A 157 -12.70 18.64 10.12
CA ASP A 157 -11.62 18.52 11.10
C ASP A 157 -10.85 17.24 10.79
N VAL A 158 -9.74 17.00 11.48
CA VAL A 158 -8.89 15.80 11.33
C VAL A 158 -9.55 14.49 11.80
N VAL A 159 -10.77 14.56 12.33
CA VAL A 159 -11.57 13.42 12.78
C VAL A 159 -13.01 13.57 12.32
N GLY A 160 -13.73 12.44 12.31
CA GLY A 160 -15.13 12.40 11.91
C GLY A 160 -15.30 12.29 10.41
N ARG A 161 -16.56 12.32 9.98
CA ARG A 161 -16.95 11.95 8.60
C ARG A 161 -16.26 12.78 7.51
N LEU A 162 -15.97 14.06 7.78
CA LEU A 162 -15.33 14.97 6.82
C LEU A 162 -13.80 14.99 6.91
N ALA A 163 -13.18 14.09 7.68
CA ALA A 163 -11.72 14.01 7.80
C ALA A 163 -11.00 13.81 6.46
N PRO A 164 -11.47 12.96 5.52
CA PRO A 164 -10.80 12.82 4.23
C PRO A 164 -10.72 14.14 3.45
N MET A 165 -11.76 14.98 3.51
CA MET A 165 -11.73 16.32 2.92
C MET A 165 -10.68 17.20 3.60
N TRP A 166 -10.70 17.27 4.93
CA TRP A 166 -9.82 18.15 5.68
C TRP A 166 -8.34 17.74 5.51
N VAL A 167 -8.06 16.43 5.55
CA VAL A 167 -6.73 15.88 5.33
C VAL A 167 -6.27 16.09 3.89
N GLY A 168 -7.14 15.93 2.90
CA GLY A 168 -6.81 16.24 1.50
C GLY A 168 -6.45 17.72 1.28
N VAL A 169 -7.12 18.65 1.98
CA VAL A 169 -6.70 20.07 1.97
C VAL A 169 -5.34 20.24 2.63
N ALA A 170 -5.14 19.64 3.82
CA ALA A 170 -3.89 19.76 4.57
C ALA A 170 -2.68 19.22 3.78
N GLU A 171 -2.85 18.08 3.13
CA GLU A 171 -1.86 17.45 2.24
C GLU A 171 -1.46 18.40 1.09
N MET A 172 -2.44 18.91 0.33
CA MET A 172 -2.16 19.80 -0.80
C MET A 172 -1.51 21.12 -0.36
N VAL A 173 -1.88 21.63 0.82
CA VAL A 173 -1.24 22.80 1.41
C VAL A 173 0.19 22.50 1.83
N ASP A 174 0.48 21.34 2.43
CA ASP A 174 1.85 20.98 2.82
C ASP A 174 2.77 20.84 1.60
N TRP A 175 2.27 20.32 0.48
CA TRP A 175 3.03 20.20 -0.76
C TRP A 175 3.24 21.54 -1.48
N TYR A 176 2.20 22.36 -1.62
CA TYR A 176 2.21 23.46 -2.58
C TYR A 176 2.10 24.86 -1.96
N ASP A 177 1.73 24.99 -0.68
CA ASP A 177 1.56 26.29 -0.04
C ASP A 177 1.94 26.28 1.45
N LYS A 178 2.97 25.49 1.80
CA LYS A 178 3.38 25.22 3.19
C LYS A 178 3.62 26.47 4.00
N ALA A 179 4.27 27.47 3.41
CA ALA A 179 4.56 28.75 4.06
C ALA A 179 3.29 29.52 4.51
N ASN A 180 2.13 29.19 3.94
CA ASN A 180 0.83 29.80 4.25
C ASN A 180 -0.12 28.86 5.02
N CYS A 181 0.35 27.72 5.53
CA CYS A 181 -0.47 26.74 6.25
C CYS A 181 -1.36 27.32 7.36
N ARG A 182 -0.94 28.43 8.01
CA ARG A 182 -1.69 29.10 9.07
C ARG A 182 -3.05 29.61 8.58
N ARG A 183 -3.16 30.00 7.31
CA ARG A 183 -4.41 30.46 6.69
C ARG A 183 -5.48 29.37 6.65
N TYR A 184 -5.05 28.11 6.56
CA TYR A 184 -5.91 26.92 6.46
C TYR A 184 -6.10 26.22 7.80
N GLY A 185 -5.28 26.54 8.82
CA GLY A 185 -5.26 25.82 10.09
C GLY A 185 -4.59 24.45 10.01
N THR A 186 -3.71 24.22 9.04
CA THR A 186 -3.16 22.89 8.69
C THR A 186 -1.67 22.71 9.04
N CYS A 187 -0.98 23.71 9.61
CA CYS A 187 0.47 23.63 9.83
C CYS A 187 0.95 22.42 10.65
N ASP A 188 0.13 21.98 11.60
CA ASP A 188 0.42 20.91 12.55
C ASP A 188 -0.42 19.66 12.27
N PHE A 189 -0.90 19.47 11.03
CA PHE A 189 -1.87 18.43 10.72
C PHE A 189 -1.36 17.02 11.07
N LYS A 190 -0.10 16.68 10.80
CA LYS A 190 0.49 15.38 11.16
C LYS A 190 0.45 15.14 12.67
N THR A 191 0.80 16.14 13.47
CA THR A 191 0.71 16.09 14.94
C THR A 191 -0.73 16.00 15.42
N LYS A 192 -1.66 16.69 14.75
CA LYS A 192 -3.10 16.58 15.04
C LYS A 192 -3.64 15.18 14.77
N ILE A 193 -3.27 14.56 13.65
CA ILE A 193 -3.62 13.16 13.34
C ILE A 193 -3.03 12.24 14.41
N ASP A 194 -1.74 12.33 14.71
CA ASP A 194 -1.10 11.49 15.74
C ASP A 194 -1.79 11.58 17.12
N ARG A 195 -2.18 12.78 17.53
CA ARG A 195 -2.81 13.01 18.83
C ARG A 195 -4.27 12.57 18.88
N ARG A 196 -5.04 12.79 17.80
CA ARG A 196 -6.51 12.67 17.82
C ARG A 196 -7.05 11.43 17.12
N VAL A 197 -6.29 10.88 16.18
CA VAL A 197 -6.63 9.64 15.48
C VAL A 197 -5.92 8.49 16.17
N LEU A 198 -4.59 8.52 16.26
CA LEU A 198 -3.78 7.42 16.79
C LEU A 198 -3.62 7.51 18.32
N THR A 199 -4.75 7.42 19.01
CA THR A 199 -4.86 7.70 20.46
C THR A 199 -4.32 6.57 21.35
N VAL A 200 -4.32 5.33 20.87
CA VAL A 200 -3.84 4.16 21.62
C VAL A 200 -2.33 4.06 21.46
N ARG A 201 -1.61 4.02 22.59
CA ARG A 201 -0.17 3.73 22.66
C ARG A 201 0.04 2.59 23.63
N HIS A 202 0.61 1.49 23.15
CA HIS A 202 0.80 0.27 23.92
C HIS A 202 2.20 -0.29 23.68
N THR A 203 2.88 -0.74 24.73
CA THR A 203 4.20 -1.37 24.63
C THR A 203 4.03 -2.86 24.88
N CYS A 204 4.32 -3.69 23.88
CA CYS A 204 4.29 -5.14 24.01
C CYS A 204 5.57 -5.65 24.69
N SER A 205 6.72 -5.12 24.28
CA SER A 205 8.06 -5.47 24.77
C SER A 205 9.04 -4.31 24.54
N ALA A 206 10.33 -4.50 24.86
CA ALA A 206 11.38 -3.53 24.53
C ALA A 206 11.55 -3.32 23.01
N THR A 207 11.18 -4.32 22.20
CA THR A 207 11.37 -4.35 20.75
C THR A 207 10.08 -4.21 19.96
N LEU A 208 8.92 -4.10 20.62
CA LEU A 208 7.62 -4.05 19.96
C LEU A 208 6.65 -3.11 20.67
N ARG A 209 6.11 -2.16 19.91
CA ARG A 209 5.06 -1.24 20.34
C ARG A 209 3.92 -1.18 19.33
N ILE A 210 2.73 -0.86 19.82
CA ILE A 210 1.53 -0.64 19.01
C ILE A 210 1.07 0.80 19.20
N ARG A 211 0.81 1.47 18.07
CA ARG A 211 0.14 2.77 18.01
C ARG A 211 -1.13 2.60 17.18
N ALA A 212 -2.30 2.72 17.78
CA ALA A 212 -3.55 2.41 17.10
C ALA A 212 -4.58 3.53 17.22
N GLN A 213 -5.53 3.55 16.28
CA GLN A 213 -6.67 4.44 16.35
C GLN A 213 -7.65 3.97 17.42
N GLN A 214 -8.02 2.69 17.40
CA GLN A 214 -8.72 2.00 18.48
C GLN A 214 -8.28 0.54 18.55
N MET A 215 -8.06 0.02 19.75
CA MET A 215 -7.95 -1.41 20.03
C MET A 215 -8.34 -1.62 21.49
N SER A 216 -9.15 -2.65 21.77
CA SER A 216 -9.43 -3.09 23.13
C SER A 216 -8.17 -3.70 23.77
N ALA A 217 -8.15 -3.75 25.11
CA ALA A 217 -7.05 -4.38 25.84
C ALA A 217 -6.85 -5.86 25.44
N THR A 218 -7.94 -6.57 25.08
CA THR A 218 -7.86 -7.96 24.63
C THR A 218 -7.22 -8.07 23.25
N GLN A 219 -7.65 -7.23 22.29
CA GLN A 219 -7.03 -7.18 20.96
C GLN A 219 -5.54 -6.84 21.04
N LEU A 220 -5.16 -5.84 21.86
CA LEU A 220 -3.75 -5.50 22.09
C LEU A 220 -2.94 -6.69 22.62
N ARG A 221 -3.43 -7.38 23.65
CA ARG A 221 -2.75 -8.57 24.21
C ARG A 221 -2.63 -9.69 23.18
N GLN A 222 -3.67 -9.95 22.40
CA GLN A 222 -3.67 -10.98 21.36
C GLN A 222 -2.70 -10.66 20.24
N THR A 223 -2.67 -9.42 19.77
CA THR A 223 -1.70 -8.94 18.77
C THR A 223 -0.27 -9.08 19.30
N CYS A 224 0.02 -8.59 20.51
CA CYS A 224 1.35 -8.73 21.11
C CYS A 224 1.77 -10.21 21.23
N ALA A 225 0.87 -11.09 21.67
CA ALA A 225 1.17 -12.51 21.83
C ALA A 225 1.40 -13.22 20.49
N SER A 226 0.62 -12.87 19.45
CA SER A 226 0.80 -13.39 18.09
C SER A 226 2.19 -13.02 17.54
N LEU A 227 2.55 -11.74 17.61
CA LEU A 227 3.84 -11.26 17.11
C LEU A 227 5.01 -11.88 17.89
N ALA A 228 4.94 -11.94 19.22
CA ALA A 228 5.97 -12.60 20.03
C ALA A 228 6.08 -14.11 19.74
N GLY A 229 4.98 -14.78 19.42
CA GLY A 229 5.00 -16.19 19.04
C GLY A 229 5.63 -16.41 17.67
N GLN A 230 5.33 -15.55 16.70
CA GLN A 230 5.91 -15.62 15.36
C GLN A 230 7.41 -15.32 15.36
N ASP A 231 7.84 -14.33 16.14
CA ASP A 231 9.26 -13.98 16.35
C ASP A 231 10.10 -15.22 16.67
N ALA A 232 9.65 -16.03 17.64
CA ALA A 232 10.33 -17.25 18.01
C ALA A 232 10.31 -18.33 16.91
N VAL A 233 9.28 -18.36 16.05
CA VAL A 233 9.19 -19.30 14.92
C VAL A 233 10.12 -18.88 13.79
N PHE A 234 10.18 -17.58 13.48
CA PHE A 234 11.12 -17.01 12.50
C PHE A 234 12.55 -17.43 12.82
N HIS A 235 13.02 -17.12 14.03
CA HIS A 235 14.40 -17.40 14.45
C HIS A 235 14.76 -18.88 14.35
N ARG A 236 13.80 -19.78 14.59
CA ARG A 236 14.01 -21.23 14.39
C ARG A 236 14.03 -21.64 12.93
N ALA A 237 13.24 -21.00 12.08
CA ALA A 237 13.14 -21.32 10.66
C ALA A 237 14.41 -20.94 9.90
N VAL A 238 14.98 -19.75 10.19
CA VAL A 238 16.15 -19.23 9.47
C VAL A 238 17.47 -19.44 10.21
N ASN A 239 17.41 -19.78 11.50
CA ASN A 239 18.56 -20.01 12.36
C ASN A 239 19.61 -18.88 12.25
N ASP A 240 19.14 -17.64 12.42
CA ASP A 240 19.97 -16.44 12.32
C ASP A 240 20.92 -16.30 13.53
N PRO A 241 22.07 -15.64 13.35
CA PRO A 241 23.01 -15.34 14.43
C PRO A 241 22.68 -14.04 15.18
N GLY A 242 21.52 -13.43 14.94
CA GLY A 242 21.18 -12.07 15.35
C GLY A 242 21.15 -11.09 14.17
N PRO A 243 20.92 -9.78 14.43
CA PRO A 243 20.69 -8.79 13.38
C PRO A 243 21.84 -8.70 12.38
N VAL A 244 21.51 -8.42 11.11
CA VAL A 244 22.51 -8.21 10.06
C VAL A 244 23.41 -7.03 10.39
N THR A 245 24.64 -7.06 9.88
CA THR A 245 25.61 -5.99 10.15
C THR A 245 25.10 -4.66 9.63
N GLY A 246 25.10 -3.62 10.47
CA GLY A 246 24.66 -2.28 10.07
C GLY A 246 23.18 -2.01 10.27
N ASP A 247 22.35 -3.00 10.64
CA ASP A 247 20.99 -2.74 11.08
C ASP A 247 21.00 -1.96 12.40
N GLN A 248 20.39 -0.78 12.38
CA GLN A 248 20.26 0.09 13.55
C GLN A 248 18.85 0.10 14.11
N ASN A 249 17.94 -0.69 13.54
CA ASN A 249 16.63 -0.85 14.12
C ASN A 249 16.77 -1.48 15.52
N THR A 250 15.90 -1.07 16.43
CA THR A 250 15.86 -1.64 17.79
C THR A 250 14.45 -2.01 18.22
N SER A 251 13.44 -1.54 17.50
CA SER A 251 12.05 -1.87 17.80
C SER A 251 11.14 -1.63 16.60
N LEU A 252 10.12 -2.48 16.45
CA LEU A 252 9.02 -2.28 15.52
C LEU A 252 7.89 -1.45 16.18
N GLU A 253 7.39 -0.45 15.47
CA GLU A 253 6.12 0.21 15.78
C GLU A 253 5.04 -0.27 14.81
N VAL A 254 4.06 -1.00 15.33
CA VAL A 254 2.87 -1.42 14.57
C VAL A 254 1.83 -0.32 14.67
N VAL A 255 1.51 0.31 13.54
CA VAL A 255 0.50 1.36 13.43
C VAL A 255 -0.79 0.78 12.87
N VAL A 256 -1.91 0.89 13.59
CA VAL A 256 -3.18 0.26 13.21
C VAL A 256 -4.31 1.28 13.09
N PHE A 257 -4.85 1.45 11.89
CA PHE A 257 -6.07 2.22 11.64
C PHE A 257 -7.32 1.33 11.75
N ASN A 258 -8.48 1.95 12.03
CA ASN A 258 -9.71 1.20 12.30
C ASN A 258 -10.32 0.57 11.05
N THR A 259 -10.08 1.17 9.88
CA THR A 259 -10.71 0.76 8.61
C THR A 259 -9.74 0.97 7.46
N GLY A 260 -10.01 0.32 6.33
CA GLY A 260 -9.27 0.60 5.09
C GLY A 260 -9.41 2.07 4.64
N ASP A 261 -10.54 2.72 4.94
CA ASP A 261 -10.77 4.13 4.65
C ASP A 261 -9.94 5.06 5.53
N ASP A 262 -9.81 4.75 6.82
CA ASP A 262 -8.94 5.51 7.73
C ASP A 262 -7.47 5.36 7.33
N TYR A 263 -7.04 4.15 6.93
CA TYR A 263 -5.71 3.93 6.36
C TYR A 263 -5.44 4.81 5.14
N ARG A 264 -6.34 4.79 4.15
CA ARG A 264 -6.23 5.64 2.95
C ARG A 264 -6.25 7.14 3.27
N THR A 265 -6.96 7.53 4.33
CA THR A 265 -7.06 8.94 4.73
C THR A 265 -5.78 9.44 5.41
N TYR A 266 -5.20 8.65 6.31
CA TYR A 266 -4.15 9.15 7.21
C TYR A 266 -2.76 8.58 6.95
N ALA A 267 -2.63 7.35 6.46
CA ALA A 267 -1.35 6.66 6.42
C ALA A 267 -0.37 7.30 5.44
N GLY A 268 -0.81 7.58 4.21
CA GLY A 268 0.04 8.20 3.19
C GLY A 268 0.58 9.56 3.64
N VAL A 269 -0.27 10.41 4.23
CA VAL A 269 0.18 11.75 4.68
C VAL A 269 1.07 11.71 5.93
N LEU A 270 0.93 10.69 6.78
CA LEU A 270 1.75 10.53 7.98
C LEU A 270 3.11 9.91 7.68
N PHE A 271 3.14 8.91 6.80
CA PHE A 271 4.29 8.01 6.63
C PHE A 271 4.90 8.03 5.23
N ASP A 272 4.33 8.81 4.30
CA ASP A 272 4.79 8.93 2.91
C ASP A 272 4.77 7.59 2.16
N ILE A 273 3.65 6.87 2.28
CA ILE A 273 3.44 5.56 1.67
C ILE A 273 2.27 5.56 0.69
N ASP A 274 2.34 4.65 -0.29
CA ASP A 274 1.15 4.26 -1.04
C ASP A 274 0.17 3.51 -0.12
N THR A 275 -1.13 3.74 -0.29
CA THR A 275 -2.18 3.14 0.56
C THR A 275 -3.10 2.18 -0.21
N ASN A 276 -2.74 1.80 -1.44
CA ASN A 276 -3.41 0.77 -2.23
C ASN A 276 -2.81 -0.61 -1.94
N ASN A 277 -2.76 -0.97 -0.66
CA ASN A 277 -2.21 -2.22 -0.17
C ASN A 277 -2.85 -2.55 1.18
N GLY A 278 -2.54 -3.74 1.70
CA GLY A 278 -3.09 -4.21 2.96
C GLY A 278 -2.42 -3.65 4.22
N GLY A 279 -1.37 -2.87 4.01
CA GLY A 279 -0.40 -2.47 5.00
C GLY A 279 0.99 -2.52 4.38
N MET A 280 1.95 -1.89 5.05
CA MET A 280 3.31 -1.76 4.54
C MET A 280 4.31 -1.77 5.69
N TYR A 281 5.31 -2.61 5.56
CA TYR A 281 6.55 -2.50 6.33
C TYR A 281 7.46 -1.39 5.77
N LEU A 282 7.93 -0.52 6.66
CA LEU A 282 8.97 0.46 6.43
C LEU A 282 10.12 0.17 7.38
N GLU A 283 11.28 -0.16 6.83
CA GLU A 283 12.49 -0.45 7.60
C GLU A 283 13.01 0.74 8.40
N GLY A 284 12.64 1.96 8.01
CA GLY A 284 12.99 3.20 8.69
C GLY A 284 14.09 3.98 7.95
N ASP A 285 14.20 5.28 8.27
CA ASP A 285 15.31 6.13 7.82
C ASP A 285 16.51 5.91 8.75
N PRO A 286 17.74 5.67 8.24
CA PRO A 286 18.96 5.61 9.05
C PRO A 286 19.16 6.78 10.04
N ALA A 287 18.57 7.95 9.77
CA ALA A 287 18.63 9.12 10.64
C ALA A 287 17.59 9.12 11.79
N ALA A 288 16.56 8.27 11.72
CA ALA A 288 15.46 8.22 12.69
C ALA A 288 15.11 6.80 13.22
N ASN A 289 15.69 5.74 12.61
CA ASN A 289 15.70 4.32 13.00
C ASN A 289 14.44 3.81 13.72
N GLN A 290 13.28 4.07 13.12
CA GLN A 290 12.02 3.51 13.60
C GLN A 290 11.36 2.73 12.47
N ALA A 291 11.67 1.43 12.43
CA ALA A 291 10.91 0.45 11.69
C ALA A 291 9.42 0.53 12.04
N ARG A 292 8.56 0.50 11.03
CA ARG A 292 7.10 0.57 11.18
C ARG A 292 6.43 -0.48 10.33
N PHE A 293 5.42 -1.13 10.88
CA PHE A 293 4.41 -1.81 10.09
C PHE A 293 3.13 -0.99 10.19
N ILE A 294 2.69 -0.40 9.09
CA ILE A 294 1.49 0.44 9.05
C ILE A 294 0.36 -0.35 8.40
N ALA A 295 -0.78 -0.49 9.06
CA ALA A 295 -1.86 -1.40 8.68
C ALA A 295 -3.24 -0.87 9.07
N HIS A 296 -4.27 -1.64 8.75
CA HIS A 296 -5.62 -1.45 9.27
C HIS A 296 -6.26 -2.75 9.74
N GLU A 297 -7.32 -2.61 10.54
CA GLU A 297 -8.23 -3.72 10.81
C GLU A 297 -8.85 -4.24 9.50
N ALA A 298 -8.96 -5.56 9.37
CA ALA A 298 -9.73 -6.23 8.33
C ALA A 298 -11.23 -6.06 8.63
N ASP A 299 -11.75 -4.86 8.46
CA ASP A 299 -13.10 -4.40 8.84
C ASP A 299 -14.25 -5.11 8.10
N TRP A 300 -13.94 -5.92 7.08
CA TRP A 300 -14.89 -6.83 6.43
C TRP A 300 -15.05 -8.18 7.16
N LEU A 301 -14.21 -8.49 8.14
CA LEU A 301 -14.31 -9.70 8.94
C LEU A 301 -15.17 -9.46 10.20
N PRO A 302 -15.97 -10.46 10.63
CA PRO A 302 -16.77 -10.33 11.85
C PRO A 302 -15.92 -10.36 13.12
N ALA A 303 -14.72 -10.91 13.06
CA ALA A 303 -13.76 -10.96 14.15
C ALA A 303 -12.59 -10.03 13.85
N PHE A 304 -12.07 -9.40 14.91
CA PHE A 304 -10.92 -8.53 14.80
C PHE A 304 -9.71 -9.28 14.25
N ALA A 305 -9.15 -8.73 13.18
CA ALA A 305 -7.85 -9.09 12.65
C ALA A 305 -7.20 -7.83 12.11
N ILE A 306 -5.88 -7.71 12.29
CA ILE A 306 -5.11 -6.71 11.55
C ILE A 306 -4.75 -7.36 10.23
N TRP A 307 -5.11 -6.71 9.12
CA TRP A 307 -4.89 -7.28 7.80
C TRP A 307 -3.38 -7.44 7.54
N ASN A 308 -2.99 -8.60 7.00
CA ASN A 308 -1.60 -9.01 6.74
C ASN A 308 -0.63 -8.97 7.93
N LEU A 309 -1.11 -8.95 9.19
CA LEU A 309 -0.27 -8.78 10.38
C LEU A 309 0.99 -9.66 10.41
N ASN A 310 0.78 -10.97 10.29
CA ASN A 310 1.87 -11.94 10.40
C ASN A 310 2.75 -11.96 9.13
N HIS A 311 2.18 -11.65 7.95
CA HIS A 311 2.96 -11.50 6.73
C HIS A 311 3.96 -10.34 6.87
N GLU A 312 3.47 -9.15 7.22
CA GLU A 312 4.28 -7.93 7.32
C GLU A 312 5.25 -7.96 8.51
N TYR A 313 4.91 -8.67 9.60
CA TYR A 313 5.87 -8.92 10.66
C TYR A 313 7.05 -9.77 10.19
N THR A 314 6.84 -10.67 9.21
CA THR A 314 7.95 -11.42 8.60
C THR A 314 8.88 -10.49 7.85
N HIS A 315 8.37 -9.51 7.09
CA HIS A 315 9.23 -8.53 6.40
C HIS A 315 10.11 -7.74 7.37
N TYR A 316 9.59 -7.38 8.55
CA TYR A 316 10.41 -6.76 9.60
C TYR A 316 11.53 -7.68 10.08
N LEU A 317 11.23 -8.95 10.34
CA LEU A 317 12.23 -9.90 10.82
C LEU A 317 13.25 -10.25 9.72
N ASP A 318 12.81 -10.46 8.48
CA ASP A 318 13.65 -10.77 7.33
C ASP A 318 14.61 -9.61 7.02
N GLY A 319 14.12 -8.36 6.98
CA GLY A 319 14.95 -7.16 6.88
C GLY A 319 16.00 -7.07 7.99
N ARG A 320 15.60 -7.36 9.23
CA ARG A 320 16.49 -7.25 10.40
C ARG A 320 17.55 -8.35 10.45
N PHE A 321 17.21 -9.58 10.10
CA PHE A 321 18.00 -10.77 10.45
C PHE A 321 18.57 -11.52 9.24
N ASP A 322 18.05 -11.28 8.04
CA ASP A 322 18.42 -12.03 6.83
C ASP A 322 18.88 -11.15 5.67
N MET A 323 18.27 -9.98 5.48
CA MET A 323 18.47 -9.15 4.29
C MET A 323 19.38 -7.95 4.60
N TYR A 324 20.62 -7.96 4.08
CA TYR A 324 21.58 -6.88 4.35
C TYR A 324 21.26 -5.57 3.62
N GLY A 325 21.17 -4.46 4.35
CA GLY A 325 20.99 -3.14 3.75
C GLY A 325 19.51 -2.83 3.49
N ASP A 326 19.25 -1.78 2.70
CA ASP A 326 17.88 -1.33 2.47
C ASP A 326 17.17 -2.12 1.35
N PHE A 327 15.90 -1.79 1.11
CA PHE A 327 15.12 -2.42 0.04
C PHE A 327 15.79 -2.31 -1.34
N ALA A 328 16.47 -1.21 -1.67
CA ALA A 328 17.14 -1.07 -2.96
C ALA A 328 18.37 -1.99 -3.07
N GLU A 329 19.11 -2.17 -1.98
CA GLU A 329 20.18 -3.15 -1.87
C GLU A 329 19.66 -4.58 -2.09
N ASN A 330 18.56 -4.92 -1.44
CA ASN A 330 17.89 -6.22 -1.51
C ASN A 330 17.40 -6.58 -2.93
N MET A 331 17.18 -5.59 -3.79
CA MET A 331 16.70 -5.75 -5.17
C MET A 331 17.82 -5.87 -6.23
N ARG A 332 19.10 -5.90 -5.84
CA ARG A 332 20.23 -6.02 -6.79
C ARG A 332 20.21 -7.30 -7.63
N THR A 333 19.58 -8.34 -7.13
CA THR A 333 19.24 -9.56 -7.86
C THR A 333 17.77 -9.91 -7.62
N PRO A 334 17.13 -10.77 -8.44
CA PRO A 334 15.76 -11.19 -8.16
C PRO A 334 15.64 -11.95 -6.84
N THR A 335 15.10 -11.28 -5.82
CA THR A 335 14.92 -11.80 -4.45
C THR A 335 13.45 -11.90 -4.05
N VAL A 336 12.52 -11.42 -4.88
CA VAL A 336 11.08 -11.33 -4.57
C VAL A 336 10.46 -12.70 -4.28
N TRP A 337 10.96 -13.77 -4.91
CA TRP A 337 10.51 -15.14 -4.61
C TRP A 337 10.73 -15.52 -3.14
N TRP A 338 11.81 -15.01 -2.53
CA TRP A 338 12.13 -15.19 -1.12
C TRP A 338 11.35 -14.20 -0.27
N ILE A 339 11.48 -12.90 -0.52
CA ILE A 339 10.90 -11.85 0.34
C ILE A 339 9.39 -12.07 0.53
N GLU A 340 8.64 -12.16 -0.57
CA GLU A 340 7.19 -12.35 -0.50
C GLU A 340 6.81 -13.80 -0.18
N GLY A 341 7.54 -14.76 -0.75
CA GLY A 341 7.28 -16.18 -0.52
C GLY A 341 7.51 -16.61 0.93
N PHE A 342 8.52 -16.05 1.59
CA PHE A 342 8.87 -16.35 2.96
C PHE A 342 7.92 -15.67 3.94
N ALA A 343 7.51 -14.44 3.65
CA ALA A 343 6.45 -13.77 4.41
C ALA A 343 5.14 -14.55 4.37
N GLU A 344 4.75 -15.08 3.21
CA GLU A 344 3.60 -15.98 3.11
C GLU A 344 3.84 -17.30 3.84
N TYR A 345 4.99 -17.94 3.61
CA TYR A 345 5.29 -19.24 4.20
C TYR A 345 5.24 -19.20 5.72
N LEU A 346 5.92 -18.22 6.31
CA LEU A 346 5.98 -18.07 7.76
C LEU A 346 4.62 -17.68 8.33
N SER A 347 3.89 -16.75 7.70
CA SER A 347 2.56 -16.34 8.13
C SER A 347 1.58 -17.51 8.19
N TYR A 348 1.46 -18.29 7.12
CA TYR A 348 0.54 -19.43 7.06
C TYR A 348 0.99 -20.57 7.98
N SER A 349 2.29 -20.89 8.01
CA SER A 349 2.81 -21.95 8.89
C SER A 349 2.64 -21.62 10.37
N TYR A 350 2.92 -20.37 10.76
CA TYR A 350 2.79 -19.92 12.15
C TYR A 350 1.34 -19.96 12.63
N ARG A 351 0.41 -19.45 11.81
CA ARG A 351 -1.02 -19.46 12.12
C ARG A 351 -1.64 -20.85 11.99
N ASN A 352 -0.89 -21.82 11.47
CA ASN A 352 -1.35 -23.17 11.17
C ASN A 352 -2.58 -23.15 10.25
N GLU A 353 -2.50 -22.33 9.20
CA GLU A 353 -3.53 -22.16 8.19
C GLU A 353 -3.11 -22.74 6.85
N VAL A 354 -4.08 -23.26 6.10
CA VAL A 354 -3.87 -23.78 4.75
C VAL A 354 -3.96 -22.62 3.75
N TYR A 355 -2.96 -22.48 2.89
CA TYR A 355 -3.00 -21.53 1.79
C TYR A 355 -3.67 -22.14 0.55
N ASP A 356 -5.00 -22.22 0.56
CA ASP A 356 -5.79 -22.91 -0.46
C ASP A 356 -5.53 -22.40 -1.89
N ASP A 357 -5.38 -21.09 -2.08
CA ASP A 357 -5.10 -20.51 -3.39
C ASP A 357 -3.73 -20.94 -3.93
N ALA A 358 -2.70 -21.03 -3.07
CA ALA A 358 -1.40 -21.53 -3.48
C ALA A 358 -1.47 -23.02 -3.85
N ILE A 359 -2.22 -23.83 -3.10
CA ILE A 359 -2.47 -25.24 -3.44
C ILE A 359 -3.23 -25.38 -4.76
N ALA A 360 -4.18 -24.48 -5.03
CA ALA A 360 -4.90 -24.46 -6.31
C ALA A 360 -3.98 -24.09 -7.48
N GLU A 361 -3.04 -23.17 -7.31
CA GLU A 361 -2.01 -22.86 -8.32
C GLU A 361 -1.01 -24.02 -8.48
N ALA A 362 -0.58 -24.67 -7.40
CA ALA A 362 0.33 -25.83 -7.43
C ALA A 362 -0.18 -26.95 -8.36
N LYS A 363 -1.48 -27.25 -8.32
CA LYS A 363 -2.14 -28.28 -9.17
C LYS A 363 -2.03 -28.00 -10.66
N LYS A 364 -1.77 -26.75 -11.06
CA LYS A 364 -1.59 -26.37 -12.47
C LYS A 364 -0.17 -26.65 -12.97
N GLN A 365 0.78 -26.85 -12.06
CA GLN A 365 2.18 -27.13 -12.38
C GLN A 365 2.78 -26.14 -13.39
N THR A 366 2.40 -24.86 -13.29
CA THR A 366 2.69 -23.85 -14.31
C THR A 366 4.18 -23.53 -14.43
N TYR A 367 4.93 -23.57 -13.33
CA TYR A 367 6.32 -23.14 -13.29
C TYR A 367 7.24 -24.23 -12.73
N ALA A 368 8.43 -24.36 -13.34
CA ALA A 368 9.56 -25.05 -12.73
C ALA A 368 10.10 -24.22 -11.55
N LEU A 369 10.73 -24.88 -10.57
CA LEU A 369 11.32 -24.18 -9.42
C LEU A 369 12.40 -23.20 -9.88
N SER A 370 13.28 -23.63 -10.79
CA SER A 370 14.36 -22.82 -11.33
C SER A 370 13.88 -21.50 -11.94
N ALA A 371 12.70 -21.51 -12.59
CA ALA A 371 12.11 -20.30 -13.15
C ALA A 371 11.70 -19.31 -12.04
N LEU A 372 11.26 -19.80 -10.88
CA LEU A 372 10.75 -18.95 -9.79
C LEU A 372 11.82 -18.06 -9.17
N PHE A 373 13.10 -18.44 -9.28
CA PHE A 373 14.21 -17.61 -8.83
C PHE A 373 14.37 -16.30 -9.62
N ASP A 374 13.65 -16.13 -10.73
CA ASP A 374 13.64 -14.89 -11.54
C ASP A 374 12.41 -14.02 -11.26
N THR A 375 11.66 -14.30 -10.20
CA THR A 375 10.48 -13.51 -9.84
C THR A 375 10.87 -12.10 -9.42
N THR A 376 10.13 -11.13 -9.95
CA THR A 376 10.22 -9.69 -9.67
C THR A 376 8.82 -9.14 -9.45
N TYR A 377 8.72 -7.92 -8.91
CA TYR A 377 7.44 -7.22 -8.72
C TYR A 377 6.72 -6.82 -10.02
N ASP A 378 7.36 -6.96 -11.19
CA ASP A 378 6.71 -6.75 -12.49
C ASP A 378 5.81 -7.93 -12.89
N HIS A 379 5.94 -9.07 -12.20
CA HIS A 379 5.09 -10.23 -12.44
C HIS A 379 3.74 -10.10 -11.74
N ASP A 380 2.78 -10.94 -12.15
CA ASP A 380 1.46 -10.96 -11.51
C ASP A 380 1.51 -11.43 -10.05
N THR A 381 0.43 -11.12 -9.31
CA THR A 381 0.33 -11.43 -7.90
C THR A 381 0.41 -12.93 -7.59
N LYS A 382 -0.04 -13.81 -8.49
CA LYS A 382 0.06 -15.26 -8.27
C LYS A 382 1.50 -15.71 -8.36
N ARG A 383 2.26 -15.17 -9.32
CA ARG A 383 3.67 -15.45 -9.49
C ARG A 383 4.48 -14.97 -8.29
N VAL A 384 4.15 -13.78 -7.77
CA VAL A 384 4.83 -13.20 -6.60
C VAL A 384 4.50 -13.96 -5.32
N TYR A 385 3.21 -14.06 -4.95
CA TYR A 385 2.79 -14.54 -3.64
C TYR A 385 2.56 -16.05 -3.59
N ASN A 386 1.65 -16.58 -4.42
CA ASN A 386 1.29 -18.00 -4.39
C ASN A 386 2.47 -18.90 -4.78
N TRP A 387 3.15 -18.59 -5.88
CA TRP A 387 4.28 -19.37 -6.34
C TRP A 387 5.57 -19.10 -5.57
N GLY A 388 5.75 -17.87 -5.05
CA GLY A 388 6.79 -17.57 -4.07
C GLY A 388 6.64 -18.43 -2.81
N TYR A 389 5.44 -18.47 -2.22
CA TYR A 389 5.10 -19.33 -1.09
C TYR A 389 5.46 -20.79 -1.35
N LEU A 390 5.05 -21.33 -2.51
CA LEU A 390 5.33 -22.73 -2.86
C LEU A 390 6.84 -22.98 -2.97
N ALA A 391 7.59 -22.09 -3.64
CA ALA A 391 9.03 -22.22 -3.81
C ALA A 391 9.76 -22.21 -2.47
N VAL A 392 9.45 -21.25 -1.61
CA VAL A 392 10.03 -21.15 -0.27
C VAL A 392 9.66 -22.36 0.58
N ARG A 393 8.37 -22.74 0.61
CA ARG A 393 7.89 -23.91 1.36
C ARG A 393 8.64 -25.17 0.94
N TYR A 394 8.77 -25.44 -0.36
CA TYR A 394 9.50 -26.59 -0.84
C TYR A 394 10.97 -26.58 -0.41
N LEU A 395 11.67 -25.45 -0.59
CA LEU A 395 13.08 -25.36 -0.23
C LEU A 395 13.31 -25.47 1.28
N VAL A 396 12.47 -24.82 2.10
CA VAL A 396 12.57 -24.92 3.56
C VAL A 396 12.28 -26.35 4.04
N GLU A 397 11.25 -27.01 3.51
CA GLU A 397 10.87 -28.36 3.95
C GLU A 397 11.80 -29.46 3.42
N ARG A 398 12.32 -29.31 2.20
CA ARG A 398 13.04 -30.38 1.48
C ARG A 398 14.53 -30.16 1.38
N HIS A 399 14.97 -28.91 1.34
CA HIS A 399 16.36 -28.52 1.09
C HIS A 399 16.84 -27.40 2.04
N PRO A 400 16.66 -27.53 3.38
CA PRO A 400 16.99 -26.46 4.33
C PRO A 400 18.47 -26.06 4.31
N GLY A 401 19.37 -26.96 3.89
CA GLY A 401 20.79 -26.63 3.71
C GLY A 401 21.05 -25.62 2.58
N ASP A 402 20.27 -25.68 1.49
CA ASP A 402 20.36 -24.70 0.40
C ASP A 402 19.78 -23.35 0.83
N VAL A 403 18.70 -23.34 1.60
CA VAL A 403 18.16 -22.11 2.21
C VAL A 403 19.21 -21.46 3.12
N ALA A 404 19.84 -22.24 4.00
CA ALA A 404 20.87 -21.73 4.90
C ALA A 404 22.09 -21.14 4.15
N ALA A 405 22.47 -21.71 3.01
CA ALA A 405 23.53 -21.17 2.16
C ALA A 405 23.14 -19.83 1.53
N VAL A 406 21.95 -19.73 0.94
CA VAL A 406 21.43 -18.48 0.35
C VAL A 406 21.32 -17.38 1.41
N LEU A 407 20.80 -17.71 2.60
CA LEU A 407 20.69 -16.74 3.69
C LEU A 407 22.04 -16.29 4.25
N ALA A 408 23.05 -17.15 4.27
CA ALA A 408 24.39 -16.74 4.66
C ALA A 408 24.95 -15.64 3.74
N ASP A 409 24.70 -15.76 2.44
CA ASP A 409 25.09 -14.77 1.44
C ASP A 409 24.26 -13.46 1.59
N TYR A 410 22.92 -13.57 1.71
CA TYR A 410 22.04 -12.39 1.92
C TYR A 410 22.44 -11.58 3.16
N ARG A 411 22.74 -12.24 4.29
CA ARG A 411 23.12 -11.58 5.56
C ARG A 411 24.41 -10.77 5.49
N THR A 412 25.24 -11.03 4.48
CA THR A 412 26.51 -10.32 4.25
C THR A 412 26.46 -9.36 3.06
N GLY A 413 25.32 -9.29 2.37
CA GLY A 413 25.15 -8.50 1.15
C GLY A 413 25.83 -9.12 -0.08
N ASP A 414 26.18 -10.41 -0.06
CA ASP A 414 26.70 -11.13 -1.22
C ASP A 414 25.57 -11.60 -2.14
N TRP A 415 24.84 -10.65 -2.72
CA TRP A 415 23.71 -10.94 -3.62
C TRP A 415 24.12 -11.75 -4.85
N ALA A 416 25.35 -11.54 -5.34
CA ALA A 416 25.87 -12.29 -6.48
C ALA A 416 26.17 -13.75 -6.12
N GLY A 417 26.77 -14.00 -4.95
CA GLY A 417 26.99 -15.33 -4.39
C GLY A 417 25.68 -16.10 -4.21
N ALA A 418 24.69 -15.46 -3.57
CA ALA A 418 23.37 -16.04 -3.37
C ALA A 418 22.71 -16.42 -4.71
N ARG A 419 22.79 -15.50 -5.69
CA ARG A 419 22.24 -15.71 -7.04
C ARG A 419 22.96 -16.83 -7.78
N ASP A 420 24.27 -16.94 -7.64
CA ASP A 420 25.06 -18.04 -8.21
C ASP A 420 24.70 -19.37 -7.56
N HIS A 421 24.45 -19.41 -6.24
CA HIS A 421 23.98 -20.62 -5.56
C HIS A 421 22.60 -21.07 -6.11
N LEU A 422 21.65 -20.14 -6.22
CA LEU A 422 20.32 -20.41 -6.76
C LEU A 422 20.37 -20.90 -8.22
N THR A 423 21.16 -20.25 -9.08
CA THR A 423 21.13 -20.52 -10.53
C THR A 423 22.10 -21.60 -11.00
N ARG A 424 23.19 -21.86 -10.26
CA ARG A 424 24.21 -22.84 -10.65
C ARG A 424 24.27 -24.04 -9.73
N THR A 425 24.21 -23.83 -8.41
CA THR A 425 24.27 -24.95 -7.44
C THR A 425 22.95 -25.71 -7.44
N ILE A 426 21.83 -24.99 -7.24
CA ILE A 426 20.49 -25.55 -7.38
C ILE A 426 20.17 -25.68 -8.87
N GLY A 427 20.17 -24.57 -9.61
CA GLY A 427 19.85 -24.56 -11.04
C GLY A 427 18.54 -25.30 -11.31
N THR A 428 18.57 -26.26 -12.24
CA THR A 428 17.41 -27.10 -12.57
C THR A 428 17.39 -28.45 -11.83
N ARG A 429 18.32 -28.68 -10.89
CA ARG A 429 18.51 -29.98 -10.23
C ARG A 429 17.24 -30.48 -9.54
N TYR A 430 16.47 -29.56 -8.96
CA TYR A 430 15.29 -29.89 -8.19
C TYR A 430 13.99 -29.81 -8.98
N ASP A 431 14.00 -29.39 -10.25
CA ASP A 431 12.75 -29.19 -11.01
C ASP A 431 11.90 -30.47 -11.11
N SER A 432 12.54 -31.63 -11.29
CA SER A 432 11.82 -32.91 -11.33
C SER A 432 11.22 -33.31 -9.98
N ASP A 433 11.95 -33.11 -8.88
CA ASP A 433 11.45 -33.44 -7.52
C ASP A 433 10.39 -32.42 -7.08
N TRP A 434 10.55 -31.15 -7.48
CA TRP A 434 9.56 -30.09 -7.31
C TRP A 434 8.21 -30.46 -7.92
N TYR A 435 8.17 -30.90 -9.18
CA TYR A 435 6.91 -31.32 -9.79
C TYR A 435 6.29 -32.54 -9.10
N ALA A 436 7.11 -33.50 -8.64
CA ALA A 436 6.62 -34.62 -7.86
C ALA A 436 6.04 -34.16 -6.50
N TRP A 437 6.67 -33.20 -5.85
CA TRP A 437 6.18 -32.59 -4.61
C TRP A 437 4.87 -31.83 -4.84
N LEU A 438 4.77 -31.00 -5.88
CA LEU A 438 3.53 -30.29 -6.23
C LEU A 438 2.35 -31.25 -6.44
N SER A 439 2.58 -32.41 -7.06
CA SER A 439 1.56 -33.45 -7.25
C SER A 439 1.10 -34.11 -5.95
N SER A 440 1.84 -33.95 -4.84
CA SER A 440 1.50 -34.52 -3.54
C SER A 440 0.68 -33.59 -2.63
N LEU A 441 0.50 -32.33 -3.03
CA LEU A 441 -0.18 -31.27 -2.26
C LEU A 441 -1.71 -31.30 -2.32
#